data_AF-A0A3N1P0D9-F1
#
_entry.id   AF-A0A3N1P0D9-F1
#
_cell.length_a   1.000
_cell.length_b   1.000
_cell.length_c   1.000
_cell.angle_alpha   90.00
_cell.angle_beta   90.00
_cell.angle_gamma   90.00
#
_symmetry.space_group_name_H-M   'P 1'
#
loop_
_entity.id
_entity.type
_entity.pdbx_description
1 polymer ?
#
loop_
_entity_poly.entity_id
_entity_poly.type
_entity_poly.pdbx_seq_one_letter_code
_entity_poly.pdbx_strand_id
1 'polypeptide(L)'
;MTHLLHRKLMLGAALFVSAQAAQAITSGSAEATLNVDNQWGSGYCASVTIDNNGGSAITDWTVGLDLNGSSINNLWNGNLSGTSVTPAAHNATIQAGNSTGFGFCANGGSIAELASLDVAGGDGSSSSSSSDSSSSSSSSSSSDAGGDNSVTVRMSGVTGDESVSLEIGGQTIETWTLSVGMLDYTVSTNATGELRVAFTNDEGDRDVQVDYVIVNGVTYQAEDQQDNTGAWDGECGAGSYSEMLHCSGSIGFGNPFDGSSSSSSSSSSSSSSSNPNPGNPDFPPFHVGNITTSGQVRSDFMQYWDQITPENEGKWGSVEGTRDQYNWGPLDAIYDFARANGIPVKAHVLVWGSQRPGWIDSLSPAEQRAEIEEWISDYCDRYPDTEMIDVVNEALPSHAPANYAESAFGSDWITESFRLAREHCPNAVLIYNDFNFMTWDTDAIIDMIRPAVNSGYVDALGLQAHGLYNPRVWTGPEIEAKLDQISELGLPLYISEYDIQESNDQLQLEYMQTHFPIFYNHPNVVGITLWGYIVGATWREGTGLMTSSGQQRPAMQWLMEYLNR
;
A
#
# COMPACT_ATOMS: atom_id res chain seq x y z
N MET A 1 25.30 -58.85 36.49
CA MET A 1 25.18 -58.46 35.08
C MET A 1 25.77 -57.06 34.94
N THR A 2 26.92 -56.97 34.25
CA THR A 2 27.41 -55.85 33.41
C THR A 2 27.45 -54.40 33.93
N HIS A 3 28.64 -54.02 34.44
CA HIS A 3 29.64 -53.09 33.87
C HIS A 3 29.27 -51.78 33.11
N LEU A 4 29.91 -50.69 33.61
CA LEU A 4 30.74 -49.66 32.95
C LEU A 4 30.15 -48.49 32.12
N LEU A 5 30.43 -47.27 32.62
CA LEU A 5 31.19 -46.17 32.00
C LEU A 5 30.78 -45.67 30.59
N HIS A 6 30.40 -44.39 30.48
CA HIS A 6 31.26 -43.30 29.95
C HIS A 6 30.58 -41.92 29.99
N ARG A 7 31.37 -40.92 30.40
CA ARG A 7 31.18 -39.49 30.18
C ARG A 7 30.80 -39.19 28.72
N LYS A 8 29.98 -38.15 28.51
CA LYS A 8 30.40 -37.00 27.68
C LYS A 8 29.56 -35.77 28.04
N LEU A 9 30.27 -34.78 28.61
CA LEU A 9 29.99 -33.37 28.36
C LEU A 9 29.77 -33.21 26.85
N MET A 10 28.65 -32.60 26.45
CA MET A 10 28.67 -31.68 25.34
C MET A 10 28.17 -30.34 25.87
N LEU A 11 29.14 -29.47 26.15
CA LEU A 11 29.00 -28.04 25.86
C LEU A 11 28.46 -27.94 24.43
N GLY A 12 27.16 -27.73 24.27
CA GLY A 12 26.64 -27.07 23.08
C GLY A 12 26.77 -25.58 23.37
N ALA A 13 27.80 -24.97 22.80
CA ALA A 13 28.06 -23.55 22.93
C ALA A 13 26.75 -22.78 22.71
N ALA A 14 26.36 -21.93 23.66
CA ALA A 14 25.63 -20.74 23.28
C ALA A 14 26.53 -20.07 22.24
N LEU A 15 26.13 -20.12 20.96
CA LEU A 15 26.65 -19.17 19.99
C LEU A 15 26.19 -17.82 20.53
N PHE A 16 27.07 -17.19 21.32
CA PHE A 16 27.21 -15.76 21.23
C PHE A 16 27.44 -15.51 19.74
N VAL A 17 26.39 -15.09 19.03
CA VAL A 17 26.60 -14.27 17.84
C VAL A 17 27.22 -13.01 18.41
N SER A 18 28.55 -13.02 18.56
CA SER A 18 29.31 -11.80 18.54
C SER A 18 28.91 -11.15 17.22
N ALA A 19 28.20 -10.02 17.27
CA ALA A 19 28.07 -9.15 16.12
C ALA A 19 29.51 -8.89 15.66
N GLN A 20 29.92 -9.61 14.61
CA GLN A 20 31.24 -9.47 14.05
C GLN A 20 31.20 -8.10 13.37
N ALA A 21 32.11 -7.21 13.77
CA ALA A 21 32.16 -5.87 13.19
C ALA A 21 32.22 -5.99 11.66
N ALA A 22 31.41 -5.17 10.98
CA ALA A 22 31.41 -5.10 9.53
C ALA A 22 32.84 -4.91 9.03
N GLN A 23 33.23 -5.72 8.04
CA GLN A 23 34.57 -5.65 7.49
C GLN A 23 34.55 -4.65 6.34
N ALA A 24 35.42 -3.65 6.40
CA ALA A 24 35.56 -2.65 5.36
C ALA A 24 36.98 -2.65 4.78
N ILE A 25 37.09 -2.51 3.46
CA ILE A 25 38.36 -2.29 2.76
C ILE A 25 38.21 -1.17 1.75
N THR A 26 39.26 -0.37 1.57
CA THR A 26 39.23 0.82 0.70
C THR A 26 40.21 0.71 -0.45
N SER A 27 39.88 1.36 -1.57
CA SER A 27 40.73 1.49 -2.75
C SER A 27 40.45 2.83 -3.43
N GLY A 28 41.40 3.77 -3.32
CA GLY A 28 41.16 5.16 -3.69
C GLY A 28 40.03 5.77 -2.86
N SER A 29 39.00 6.30 -3.52
CA SER A 29 37.78 6.82 -2.89
C SER A 29 36.67 5.78 -2.70
N ALA A 30 36.90 4.52 -3.10
CA ALA A 30 35.94 3.45 -2.96
C ALA A 30 36.08 2.72 -1.62
N GLU A 31 34.96 2.33 -1.01
CA GLU A 31 34.92 1.51 0.20
C GLU A 31 33.99 0.31 -0.04
N ALA A 32 34.46 -0.90 0.23
CA ALA A 32 33.62 -2.08 0.22
C ALA A 32 33.37 -2.54 1.66
N THR A 33 32.10 -2.77 2.03
CA THR A 33 31.67 -3.20 3.36
C THR A 33 30.90 -4.51 3.26
N LEU A 34 31.31 -5.53 4.02
CA LEU A 34 30.62 -6.82 4.12
C LEU A 34 29.78 -6.89 5.40
N ASN A 35 28.50 -7.23 5.23
CA ASN A 35 27.53 -7.49 6.29
C ASN A 35 27.02 -8.93 6.20
N VAL A 36 26.97 -9.63 7.34
CA VAL A 36 26.35 -10.97 7.41
C VAL A 36 24.87 -10.79 7.71
N ASP A 37 24.03 -11.09 6.73
CA ASP A 37 22.58 -10.88 6.82
C ASP A 37 21.91 -12.00 7.65
N ASN A 38 22.44 -13.23 7.53
CA ASN A 38 21.94 -14.39 8.26
C ASN A 38 23.03 -15.49 8.35
N GLN A 39 23.13 -16.18 9.49
CA GLN A 39 24.07 -17.28 9.69
C GLN A 39 23.41 -18.46 10.42
N TRP A 40 23.67 -19.68 9.93
CA TRP A 40 23.25 -20.94 10.53
C TRP A 40 24.43 -21.90 10.68
N GLY A 41 24.22 -23.02 11.39
CA GLY A 41 25.33 -23.89 11.83
C GLY A 41 26.24 -24.47 10.75
N SER A 42 25.86 -24.39 9.46
CA SER A 42 26.67 -24.88 8.34
C SER A 42 26.75 -23.92 7.15
N GLY A 43 26.30 -22.67 7.27
CA GLY A 43 26.31 -21.69 6.19
C GLY A 43 25.82 -20.30 6.61
N TYR A 44 25.89 -19.34 5.70
CA TYR A 44 25.45 -17.97 5.91
C TYR A 44 25.11 -17.30 4.58
N CYS A 45 24.37 -16.19 4.64
CA CYS A 45 24.24 -15.23 3.56
C CYS A 45 24.81 -13.88 4.01
N ALA A 46 25.46 -13.19 3.08
CA ALA A 46 26.10 -11.91 3.32
C ALA A 46 25.92 -10.98 2.12
N SER A 47 25.87 -9.68 2.41
CA SER A 47 25.81 -8.60 1.46
C SER A 47 27.11 -7.80 1.49
N VAL A 48 27.61 -7.42 0.32
CA VAL A 48 28.76 -6.53 0.17
C VAL A 48 28.28 -5.27 -0.54
N THR A 49 28.42 -4.12 0.12
CA THR A 49 28.17 -2.80 -0.47
C THR A 49 29.50 -2.22 -0.92
N ILE A 50 29.54 -1.59 -2.09
CA ILE A 50 30.68 -0.82 -2.60
C ILE A 50 30.21 0.63 -2.76
N ASP A 51 30.74 1.51 -1.92
CA ASP A 51 30.47 2.94 -1.90
C ASP A 51 31.51 3.69 -2.74
N ASN A 52 31.06 4.60 -3.61
CA ASN A 52 31.94 5.57 -4.26
C ASN A 52 31.90 6.90 -3.51
N ASN A 53 32.80 7.06 -2.54
CA ASN A 53 32.90 8.30 -1.77
C ASN A 53 33.72 9.40 -2.48
N GLY A 54 34.06 9.21 -3.75
CA GLY A 54 34.81 10.15 -4.57
C GLY A 54 33.90 11.06 -5.40
N GLY A 55 34.51 12.05 -6.06
CA GLY A 55 33.86 12.98 -6.96
C GLY A 55 33.78 12.52 -8.43
N SER A 56 34.41 11.39 -8.78
CA SER A 56 34.37 10.80 -10.12
C SER A 56 33.76 9.41 -10.10
N ALA A 57 33.09 9.01 -11.19
CA ALA A 57 32.47 7.69 -11.29
C ALA A 57 33.51 6.55 -11.31
N ILE A 58 33.28 5.53 -10.50
CA ILE A 58 33.92 4.22 -10.64
C ILE A 58 33.23 3.53 -11.82
N THR A 59 33.98 3.05 -12.80
CA THR A 59 33.44 2.44 -14.03
C THR A 59 33.48 0.92 -14.01
N ASP A 60 34.30 0.35 -13.12
CA ASP A 60 34.38 -1.09 -12.89
C ASP A 60 34.92 -1.34 -11.47
N TRP A 61 34.57 -2.48 -10.87
CA TRP A 61 35.04 -2.85 -9.54
C TRP A 61 35.23 -4.37 -9.44
N THR A 62 36.19 -4.79 -8.63
CA THR A 62 36.44 -6.19 -8.31
C THR A 62 36.68 -6.32 -6.82
N VAL A 63 35.89 -7.18 -6.16
CA VAL A 63 36.05 -7.50 -4.75
C VAL A 63 36.62 -8.90 -4.62
N GLY A 64 37.81 -9.03 -4.01
CA GLY A 64 38.35 -10.33 -3.62
C GLY A 64 37.85 -10.75 -2.25
N LEU A 65 37.37 -11.99 -2.14
CA LEU A 65 36.94 -12.61 -0.88
C LEU A 65 37.96 -13.63 -0.41
N ASP A 66 38.27 -13.67 0.89
CA ASP A 66 38.87 -14.83 1.54
C ASP A 66 37.76 -15.67 2.16
N LEU A 67 37.46 -16.82 1.57
CA LEU A 67 36.35 -17.66 2.02
C LEU A 67 36.63 -18.45 3.30
N ASN A 68 37.87 -18.45 3.83
CA ASN A 68 38.22 -19.14 5.09
C ASN A 68 37.78 -20.62 5.15
N GLY A 69 37.79 -21.31 4.01
CA GLY A 69 37.35 -22.70 3.88
C GLY A 69 35.85 -22.90 3.61
N SER A 70 35.08 -21.83 3.50
CA SER A 70 33.70 -21.85 2.99
C SER A 70 33.66 -21.87 1.46
N SER A 71 32.50 -22.18 0.90
CA SER A 71 32.26 -22.23 -0.55
C SER A 71 30.97 -21.51 -0.92
N ILE A 72 31.05 -20.54 -1.83
CA ILE A 72 29.87 -19.82 -2.33
C ILE A 72 29.04 -20.77 -3.20
N ASN A 73 27.74 -20.89 -2.88
CA ASN A 73 26.80 -21.73 -3.62
C ASN A 73 25.65 -20.94 -4.26
N ASN A 74 25.48 -19.67 -3.90
CA ASN A 74 24.59 -18.75 -4.59
C ASN A 74 25.19 -17.34 -4.55
N LEU A 75 25.11 -16.59 -5.64
CA LEU A 75 25.57 -15.20 -5.72
C LEU A 75 24.65 -14.43 -6.68
N TRP A 76 24.26 -13.22 -6.29
CA TRP A 76 23.43 -12.31 -7.08
C TRP A 76 24.08 -10.93 -7.15
N ASN A 77 23.74 -10.16 -8.19
CA ASN A 77 24.30 -8.83 -8.47
C ASN A 77 25.84 -8.80 -8.61
N GLY A 78 26.45 -9.91 -9.00
CA GLY A 78 27.87 -10.01 -9.34
C GLY A 78 28.19 -11.29 -10.12
N ASN A 79 29.44 -11.42 -10.55
CA ASN A 79 29.96 -12.58 -11.27
C ASN A 79 31.19 -13.14 -10.54
N LEU A 80 31.10 -14.38 -10.06
CA LEU A 80 32.18 -15.06 -9.33
C LEU A 80 33.19 -15.72 -10.27
N SER A 81 34.46 -15.40 -10.11
CA SER A 81 35.59 -16.07 -10.77
C SER A 81 36.67 -16.40 -9.75
N GLY A 82 36.79 -17.68 -9.40
CA GLY A 82 37.65 -18.10 -8.29
C GLY A 82 37.11 -17.58 -6.96
N THR A 83 37.84 -16.67 -6.32
CA THR A 83 37.42 -15.98 -5.09
C THR A 83 37.18 -14.48 -5.30
N SER A 84 37.21 -14.01 -6.55
CA SER A 84 36.93 -12.61 -6.91
C SER A 84 35.52 -12.47 -7.47
N VAL A 85 34.83 -11.42 -7.04
CA VAL A 85 33.51 -11.02 -7.53
C VAL A 85 33.67 -9.74 -8.35
N THR A 86 33.21 -9.82 -9.59
CA THR A 86 33.15 -8.70 -10.56
C THR A 86 31.69 -8.27 -10.72
N PRO A 87 31.39 -7.12 -11.34
CA PRO A 87 30.03 -6.60 -11.39
C PRO A 87 29.14 -7.45 -12.29
N ALA A 88 27.84 -7.42 -12.03
CA ALA A 88 26.82 -7.76 -13.01
C ALA A 88 26.69 -6.62 -14.05
N ALA A 89 26.08 -6.91 -15.19
CA ALA A 89 26.06 -5.99 -16.33
C ALA A 89 25.49 -4.60 -15.98
N HIS A 90 24.56 -4.53 -15.02
CA HIS A 90 23.86 -3.31 -14.62
C HIS A 90 24.54 -2.52 -13.50
N ASN A 91 25.58 -3.05 -12.85
CA ASN A 91 26.07 -2.47 -11.60
C ASN A 91 27.59 -2.23 -11.55
N ALA A 92 28.27 -2.28 -12.69
CA ALA A 92 29.71 -2.00 -12.83
C ALA A 92 30.07 -0.53 -12.57
N THR A 93 29.20 0.40 -12.98
CA THR A 93 29.45 1.84 -12.80
C THR A 93 28.77 2.35 -11.53
N ILE A 94 29.54 3.03 -10.69
CA ILE A 94 29.08 3.66 -9.45
C ILE A 94 29.36 5.16 -9.56
N GLN A 95 28.32 5.98 -9.66
CA GLN A 95 28.48 7.44 -9.69
C GLN A 95 29.03 7.97 -8.37
N ALA A 96 29.63 9.17 -8.40
CA ALA A 96 30.11 9.86 -7.21
C ALA A 96 29.02 9.99 -6.15
N GLY A 97 29.29 9.58 -4.91
CA GLY A 97 28.35 9.59 -3.79
C GLY A 97 27.33 8.45 -3.77
N ASN A 98 27.33 7.57 -4.78
CA ASN A 98 26.42 6.43 -4.83
C ASN A 98 27.11 5.14 -4.36
N SER A 99 26.28 4.11 -4.18
CA SER A 99 26.72 2.78 -3.79
C SER A 99 26.12 1.73 -4.71
N THR A 100 26.81 0.60 -4.84
CA THR A 100 26.27 -0.62 -5.42
C THR A 100 26.53 -1.78 -4.47
N GLY A 101 26.10 -2.98 -4.81
CA GLY A 101 26.44 -4.14 -4.02
C GLY A 101 26.10 -5.45 -4.69
N PHE A 102 26.60 -6.51 -4.10
CA PHE A 102 26.27 -7.88 -4.43
C PHE A 102 26.01 -8.67 -3.17
N GLY A 103 25.31 -9.79 -3.29
CA GLY A 103 25.07 -10.69 -2.17
C GLY A 103 25.37 -12.13 -2.53
N PHE A 104 25.68 -12.92 -1.51
CA PHE A 104 25.98 -14.33 -1.71
C PHE A 104 25.59 -15.16 -0.49
N CYS A 105 25.34 -16.45 -0.72
CA CYS A 105 25.26 -17.44 0.34
C CYS A 105 26.39 -18.47 0.17
N ALA A 106 26.96 -18.89 1.29
CA ALA A 106 28.08 -19.83 1.33
C ALA A 106 27.85 -20.97 2.33
N ASN A 107 28.35 -22.15 1.97
CA ASN A 107 28.41 -23.33 2.82
C ASN A 107 29.76 -23.40 3.54
N GLY A 108 29.75 -23.50 4.87
CA GLY A 108 30.92 -23.53 5.73
C GLY A 108 30.70 -22.75 7.04
N GLY A 109 31.46 -23.09 8.08
CA GLY A 109 31.30 -22.49 9.41
C GLY A 109 32.07 -21.18 9.64
N SER A 110 32.92 -20.78 8.69
CA SER A 110 33.75 -19.57 8.77
C SER A 110 33.22 -18.50 7.83
N ILE A 111 32.99 -17.29 8.35
CA ILE A 111 32.54 -16.14 7.56
C ILE A 111 33.68 -15.68 6.63
N ALA A 112 33.32 -15.30 5.40
CA ALA A 112 34.27 -14.75 4.44
C ALA A 112 34.73 -13.34 4.84
N GLU A 113 35.96 -13.01 4.48
CA GLU A 113 36.55 -11.69 4.72
C GLU A 113 36.81 -10.96 3.40
N LEU A 114 36.79 -9.62 3.45
CA LEU A 114 37.19 -8.81 2.30
C LEU A 114 38.72 -8.84 2.17
N ALA A 115 39.23 -9.46 1.11
CA ALA A 115 40.67 -9.62 0.86
C ALA A 115 41.25 -8.48 0.00
N SER A 116 40.45 -7.92 -0.91
CA SER A 116 40.87 -6.82 -1.80
C SER A 116 39.66 -6.09 -2.38
N LEU A 117 39.85 -4.81 -2.70
CA LEU A 117 38.97 -4.03 -3.57
C LEU A 117 39.84 -3.36 -4.63
N ASP A 118 39.55 -3.62 -5.90
CA ASP A 118 40.17 -2.96 -7.04
C ASP A 118 39.09 -2.23 -7.82
N VAL A 119 39.30 -0.96 -8.13
CA VAL A 119 38.34 -0.12 -8.87
C VAL A 119 39.01 0.52 -10.08
N ALA A 120 38.28 0.59 -11.19
CA ALA A 120 38.65 1.37 -12.37
C ALA A 120 37.79 2.64 -12.44
N GLY A 121 38.37 3.75 -12.89
CA GLY A 121 37.72 5.06 -12.73
C GLY A 121 37.88 5.58 -11.30
N GLY A 122 36.97 6.46 -10.86
CA GLY A 122 36.99 7.08 -9.54
C GLY A 122 38.09 8.13 -9.35
N ASP A 123 38.06 8.81 -8.22
CA ASP A 123 39.13 9.74 -7.84
C ASP A 123 40.36 8.94 -7.38
N GLY A 124 41.26 8.71 -8.35
CA GLY A 124 42.57 8.11 -8.09
C GLY A 124 42.62 6.61 -8.31
N SER A 125 42.55 6.18 -9.56
CA SER A 125 43.13 4.90 -9.97
C SER A 125 44.58 5.09 -10.43
N SER A 126 45.47 4.33 -9.76
CA SER A 126 46.83 3.89 -10.15
C SER A 126 48.09 4.61 -9.63
N SER A 127 48.82 3.84 -8.80
CA SER A 127 50.29 3.77 -8.65
C SER A 127 51.17 4.95 -9.07
N SER A 128 51.79 5.56 -8.05
CA SER A 128 53.13 6.17 -8.00
C SER A 128 53.55 7.18 -9.10
N SER A 129 53.70 8.46 -8.73
CA SER A 129 55.01 9.06 -8.42
C SER A 129 54.98 10.61 -8.31
N SER A 130 55.59 11.10 -7.23
CA SER A 130 56.40 12.33 -7.10
C SER A 130 55.79 13.74 -7.12
N SER A 131 56.07 14.40 -5.98
CA SER A 131 56.54 15.80 -5.75
C SER A 131 55.55 16.98 -5.70
N ASP A 132 55.43 17.46 -4.45
CA ASP A 132 55.72 18.83 -3.99
C ASP A 132 54.68 19.96 -4.07
N SER A 133 54.07 20.18 -2.90
CA SER A 133 54.20 21.41 -2.09
C SER A 133 53.20 22.58 -2.24
N SER A 134 52.53 22.80 -1.09
CA SER A 134 52.34 24.08 -0.38
C SER A 134 51.12 24.98 -0.64
N SER A 135 50.28 25.00 0.40
CA SER A 135 49.82 26.17 1.17
C SER A 135 48.55 26.94 0.78
N SER A 136 47.68 26.97 1.79
CA SER A 136 46.96 28.10 2.38
C SER A 136 45.48 28.29 2.05
N SER A 137 44.77 28.39 3.16
CA SER A 137 43.35 28.58 3.44
C SER A 137 42.75 29.88 2.93
N SER A 138 41.48 29.83 2.54
CA SER A 138 40.46 30.73 3.07
C SER A 138 39.07 30.20 2.72
N SER A 139 38.25 30.02 3.76
CA SER A 139 36.82 29.76 3.70
C SER A 139 36.06 30.98 3.20
N SER A 140 35.08 30.74 2.34
CA SER A 140 33.89 31.58 2.20
C SER A 140 32.74 30.72 1.70
N SER A 141 31.73 30.65 2.55
CA SER A 141 30.42 30.02 2.42
C SER A 141 29.66 30.43 1.16
N SER A 142 29.01 29.46 0.52
CA SER A 142 27.77 29.67 -0.25
C SER A 142 26.72 28.72 0.30
N SER A 143 25.74 29.31 0.96
CA SER A 143 24.43 28.74 1.28
C SER A 143 23.66 28.52 -0.02
N ASP A 144 23.15 27.32 -0.28
CA ASP A 144 22.11 27.12 -1.29
C ASP A 144 20.78 26.74 -0.64
N ALA A 145 19.76 27.44 -1.10
CA ALA A 145 18.45 27.63 -0.52
C ALA A 145 17.51 26.45 -0.83
N GLY A 146 16.70 26.04 0.15
CA GLY A 146 15.53 25.19 -0.09
C GLY A 146 14.52 25.93 -0.98
N GLY A 147 13.97 25.24 -1.98
CA GLY A 147 12.90 25.78 -2.81
C GLY A 147 11.60 25.93 -2.02
N ASP A 148 10.80 26.94 -2.35
CA ASP A 148 9.55 27.24 -1.66
C ASP A 148 8.41 26.27 -2.03
N ASN A 149 8.54 25.52 -3.14
CA ASN A 149 7.56 24.51 -3.55
C ASN A 149 8.12 23.09 -3.45
N SER A 150 7.36 22.18 -2.81
CA SER A 150 7.63 20.74 -2.81
C SER A 150 6.70 20.05 -3.79
N VAL A 151 7.26 19.26 -4.72
CA VAL A 151 6.51 18.48 -5.69
C VAL A 151 6.88 17.01 -5.56
N THR A 152 5.89 16.15 -5.31
CA THR A 152 6.04 14.69 -5.24
C THR A 152 5.19 14.07 -6.34
N VAL A 153 5.78 13.25 -7.20
CA VAL A 153 5.07 12.47 -8.22
C VAL A 153 5.14 11.01 -7.83
N ARG A 154 3.99 10.35 -7.74
CA ARG A 154 3.92 8.91 -7.48
C ARG A 154 3.70 8.18 -8.80
N MET A 155 4.63 7.30 -9.15
CA MET A 155 4.64 6.66 -10.48
C MET A 155 5.43 5.35 -10.47
N SER A 156 5.13 4.50 -11.44
CA SER A 156 5.86 3.26 -11.75
C SER A 156 6.05 3.10 -13.25
N GLY A 157 7.09 2.38 -13.62
CA GLY A 157 7.30 1.90 -14.99
C GLY A 157 6.97 0.41 -15.08
N VAL A 158 6.66 -0.10 -16.27
CA VAL A 158 6.39 -1.55 -16.45
C VAL A 158 7.67 -2.38 -16.43
N THR A 159 8.78 -1.83 -16.90
CA THR A 159 10.07 -2.51 -17.03
C THR A 159 11.09 -2.08 -15.98
N GLY A 160 10.84 -0.95 -15.30
CA GLY A 160 11.70 -0.41 -14.26
C GLY A 160 12.92 0.34 -14.78
N ASP A 161 12.85 0.78 -16.03
CA ASP A 161 13.85 1.61 -16.71
C ASP A 161 13.22 2.81 -17.45
N GLU A 162 11.89 2.98 -17.36
CA GLU A 162 11.16 4.07 -17.99
C GLU A 162 11.66 5.42 -17.49
N SER A 163 11.93 6.36 -18.40
CA SER A 163 12.40 7.69 -18.04
C SER A 163 11.27 8.72 -18.09
N VAL A 164 11.01 9.35 -16.95
CA VAL A 164 9.95 10.35 -16.80
C VAL A 164 10.52 11.65 -16.25
N SER A 165 10.12 12.76 -16.86
CA SER A 165 10.53 14.11 -16.48
C SER A 165 9.38 14.89 -15.87
N LEU A 166 9.63 15.55 -14.73
CA LEU A 166 8.74 16.59 -14.23
C LEU A 166 9.05 17.90 -14.93
N GLU A 167 8.05 18.49 -15.57
CA GLU A 167 8.16 19.79 -16.23
C GLU A 167 7.26 20.82 -15.55
N ILE A 168 7.78 22.00 -15.26
CA ILE A 168 7.01 23.12 -14.69
C ILE A 168 7.27 24.39 -15.50
N GLY A 169 6.20 25.00 -16.01
CA GLY A 169 6.31 26.22 -16.83
C GLY A 169 7.13 26.03 -18.11
N GLY A 170 7.20 24.79 -18.62
CA GLY A 170 8.01 24.40 -19.79
C GLY A 170 9.49 24.17 -19.49
N GLN A 171 9.90 24.04 -18.21
CA GLN A 171 11.26 23.67 -17.81
C GLN A 171 11.27 22.28 -17.16
N THR A 172 12.18 21.40 -17.58
CA THR A 172 12.45 20.14 -16.88
C THR A 172 13.12 20.43 -15.53
N ILE A 173 12.49 19.97 -14.46
CA ILE A 173 12.91 20.20 -13.07
C ILE A 173 13.76 19.05 -12.56
N GLU A 174 13.33 17.82 -12.85
CA GLU A 174 13.99 16.58 -12.46
C GLU A 174 13.59 15.49 -13.45
N THR A 175 14.47 14.53 -13.69
CA THR A 175 14.20 13.36 -14.52
C THR A 175 14.50 12.11 -13.72
N TRP A 176 13.51 11.25 -13.60
CA TRP A 176 13.61 10.01 -12.86
C TRP A 176 13.60 8.81 -13.79
N THR A 177 14.32 7.78 -13.40
CA THR A 177 14.14 6.43 -13.93
C THR A 177 13.20 5.70 -12.98
N LEU A 178 12.10 5.20 -13.53
CA LEU A 178 11.05 4.59 -12.73
C LEU A 178 11.43 3.17 -12.34
N SER A 179 10.97 2.73 -11.18
CA SER A 179 11.03 1.32 -10.81
C SER A 179 9.76 0.60 -11.27
N VAL A 180 9.77 -0.74 -11.24
CA VAL A 180 8.55 -1.54 -11.48
C VAL A 180 7.49 -1.38 -10.37
N GLY A 181 7.87 -0.85 -9.21
CA GLY A 181 6.95 -0.53 -8.12
C GLY A 181 6.55 0.93 -8.10
N MET A 182 5.33 1.21 -7.63
CA MET A 182 4.86 2.57 -7.37
C MET A 182 5.68 3.20 -6.25
N LEU A 183 6.46 4.22 -6.59
CA LEU A 183 7.31 4.96 -5.66
C LEU A 183 7.04 6.46 -5.76
N ASP A 184 7.35 7.16 -4.67
CA ASP A 184 7.24 8.61 -4.59
C ASP A 184 8.57 9.27 -4.99
N TYR A 185 8.51 10.11 -6.01
CA TYR A 185 9.64 10.86 -6.53
C TYR A 185 9.46 12.33 -6.18
N THR A 186 10.27 12.84 -5.25
CA THR A 186 10.09 14.18 -4.67
C THR A 186 11.22 15.13 -5.07
N VAL A 187 10.87 16.36 -5.43
CA VAL A 187 11.81 17.45 -5.70
C VAL A 187 11.31 18.76 -5.08
N SER A 188 12.24 19.58 -4.58
CA SER A 188 11.95 20.96 -4.17
C SER A 188 12.37 21.94 -5.26
N THR A 189 11.51 22.89 -5.60
CA THR A 189 11.72 23.83 -6.70
C THR A 189 11.13 25.20 -6.41
N ASN A 190 11.60 26.22 -7.12
CA ASN A 190 11.01 27.56 -7.14
C ASN A 190 10.25 27.83 -8.45
N ALA A 191 10.17 26.84 -9.35
CA ALA A 191 9.42 26.95 -10.59
C ALA A 191 7.92 27.05 -10.32
N THR A 192 7.23 27.80 -11.17
CA THR A 192 5.77 27.98 -11.15
C THR A 192 5.26 28.00 -12.59
N GLY A 193 4.03 27.56 -12.81
CA GLY A 193 3.43 27.47 -14.15
C GLY A 193 2.76 26.11 -14.34
N GLU A 194 2.42 25.79 -15.60
CA GLU A 194 1.81 24.50 -15.93
C GLU A 194 2.73 23.34 -15.52
N LEU A 195 2.20 22.37 -14.78
CA LEU A 195 2.89 21.16 -14.34
C LEU A 195 2.56 20.01 -15.27
N ARG A 196 3.59 19.31 -15.76
CA ARG A 196 3.46 18.12 -16.62
C ARG A 196 4.39 17.01 -16.13
N VAL A 197 3.91 15.77 -16.23
CA VAL A 197 4.72 14.55 -16.06
C VAL A 197 4.89 13.94 -17.44
N ALA A 198 6.12 14.00 -17.97
CA ALA A 198 6.44 13.68 -19.36
C ALA A 198 7.23 12.39 -19.48
N PHE A 199 6.72 11.44 -20.25
CA PHE A 199 7.36 10.17 -20.55
C PHE A 199 7.87 10.16 -22.00
N THR A 200 9.09 9.67 -22.20
CA THR A 200 9.60 9.35 -23.54
C THR A 200 9.62 7.84 -23.70
N ASN A 201 8.65 7.29 -24.43
CA ASN A 201 8.69 5.88 -24.83
C ASN A 201 9.83 5.71 -25.84
N ASP A 202 10.92 5.12 -25.38
CA ASP A 202 12.16 4.92 -26.11
C ASP A 202 12.31 3.52 -26.72
N GLU A 203 11.39 2.57 -26.47
CA GLU A 203 11.28 1.22 -27.10
C GLU A 203 10.08 0.39 -26.54
N GLY A 204 9.35 -0.37 -27.39
CA GLY A 204 8.52 -1.53 -26.98
C GLY A 204 7.43 -1.32 -25.91
N ASP A 205 7.20 -2.36 -25.08
CA ASP A 205 6.20 -2.47 -23.98
C ASP A 205 6.55 -1.59 -22.75
N ARG A 206 7.29 -0.49 -22.96
CA ARG A 206 7.63 0.47 -21.91
C ARG A 206 6.46 1.43 -21.72
N ASP A 207 5.73 1.19 -20.66
CA ASP A 207 4.61 2.02 -20.25
C ASP A 207 4.86 2.57 -18.85
N VAL A 208 4.33 3.76 -18.58
CA VAL A 208 4.38 4.40 -17.28
C VAL A 208 2.97 4.51 -16.73
N GLN A 209 2.81 4.21 -15.44
CA GLN A 209 1.63 4.57 -14.68
C GLN A 209 1.97 5.72 -13.74
N VAL A 210 1.18 6.79 -13.77
CA VAL A 210 1.26 7.91 -12.83
C VAL A 210 0.02 7.86 -11.93
N ASP A 211 0.21 7.80 -10.63
CA ASP A 211 -0.87 7.78 -9.62
C ASP A 211 -1.34 9.22 -9.37
N TYR A 212 -0.45 10.05 -8.82
CA TYR A 212 -0.76 11.44 -8.50
C TYR A 212 0.46 12.35 -8.44
N VAL A 213 0.20 13.65 -8.37
CA VAL A 213 1.17 14.68 -8.02
C VAL A 213 0.73 15.43 -6.77
N ILE A 214 1.59 15.51 -5.76
CA ILE A 214 1.41 16.37 -4.59
C ILE A 214 2.23 17.65 -4.80
N VAL A 215 1.57 18.82 -4.77
CA VAL A 215 2.24 20.12 -4.77
C VAL A 215 1.92 20.84 -3.47
N ASN A 216 2.94 21.11 -2.67
CA ASN A 216 2.82 21.81 -1.39
C ASN A 216 1.77 21.19 -0.44
N GLY A 217 1.62 19.86 -0.48
CA GLY A 217 0.67 19.11 0.33
C GLY A 217 -0.74 19.04 -0.24
N VAL A 218 -0.99 19.54 -1.45
CA VAL A 218 -2.25 19.37 -2.19
C VAL A 218 -2.05 18.30 -3.26
N THR A 219 -2.88 17.26 -3.25
CA THR A 219 -2.85 16.16 -4.22
C THR A 219 -3.65 16.51 -5.47
N TYR A 220 -3.08 16.21 -6.63
CA TYR A 220 -3.69 16.30 -7.96
C TYR A 220 -3.62 14.91 -8.58
N GLN A 221 -4.78 14.29 -8.77
CA GLN A 221 -4.91 12.92 -9.27
C GLN A 221 -4.63 12.85 -10.78
N ALA A 222 -3.96 11.80 -11.25
CA ALA A 222 -3.64 11.65 -12.68
C ALA A 222 -4.87 11.31 -13.53
N GLU A 223 -5.92 10.74 -12.93
CA GLU A 223 -7.23 10.53 -13.55
C GLU A 223 -8.05 11.84 -13.68
N ASP A 224 -7.75 12.88 -12.89
CA ASP A 224 -8.29 14.25 -13.02
C ASP A 224 -7.33 15.20 -13.77
N GLN A 225 -6.58 14.64 -14.73
CA GLN A 225 -5.68 15.39 -15.59
C GLN A 225 -6.40 16.36 -16.55
N GLN A 226 -5.70 17.44 -16.89
CA GLN A 226 -6.11 18.37 -17.94
C GLN A 226 -6.06 17.71 -19.33
N ASP A 227 -5.03 16.90 -19.59
CA ASP A 227 -4.80 16.17 -20.82
C ASP A 227 -3.82 15.01 -20.63
N ASN A 228 -4.00 13.91 -21.38
CA ASN A 228 -3.01 12.84 -21.54
C ASN A 228 -2.62 12.72 -23.03
N THR A 229 -1.39 13.07 -23.37
CA THR A 229 -0.90 12.93 -24.75
C THR A 229 -0.15 11.63 -25.02
N GLY A 230 0.12 10.82 -23.99
CA GLY A 230 0.81 9.53 -24.09
C GLY A 230 -0.10 8.31 -23.96
N ALA A 231 -1.39 8.46 -23.67
CA ALA A 231 -2.34 7.35 -23.60
C ALA A 231 -2.61 6.72 -24.98
N TRP A 232 -2.81 5.42 -25.02
CA TRP A 232 -3.12 4.64 -26.22
C TRP A 232 -4.58 4.18 -26.20
N ASP A 233 -5.36 4.59 -27.20
CA ASP A 233 -6.70 4.05 -27.48
C ASP A 233 -6.85 3.86 -29.00
N GLY A 234 -6.15 2.85 -29.54
CA GLY A 234 -6.06 2.57 -30.98
C GLY A 234 -5.08 3.47 -31.76
N GLU A 235 -4.79 4.67 -31.25
CA GLU A 235 -3.66 5.53 -31.62
C GLU A 235 -3.12 6.31 -30.39
N CYS A 236 -1.86 6.76 -30.44
CA CYS A 236 -1.25 7.54 -29.35
C CYS A 236 -1.94 8.91 -29.23
N GLY A 237 -2.26 9.33 -28.00
CA GLY A 237 -2.91 10.59 -27.68
C GLY A 237 -4.43 10.59 -27.84
N ALA A 238 -5.06 9.42 -28.04
CA ALA A 238 -6.51 9.26 -28.16
C ALA A 238 -7.21 8.88 -26.84
N GLY A 239 -6.46 8.49 -25.81
CA GLY A 239 -7.02 8.13 -24.50
C GLY A 239 -7.32 9.34 -23.61
N SER A 240 -8.52 9.38 -23.02
CA SER A 240 -8.92 10.37 -22.01
C SER A 240 -8.98 9.73 -20.62
N TYR A 241 -8.60 10.46 -19.57
CA TYR A 241 -8.75 10.04 -18.15
C TYR A 241 -7.98 8.75 -17.78
N SER A 242 -6.84 8.51 -18.44
CA SER A 242 -5.96 7.37 -18.14
C SER A 242 -4.71 7.84 -17.40
N GLU A 243 -4.32 7.10 -16.36
CA GLU A 243 -3.04 7.21 -15.65
C GLU A 243 -1.84 6.69 -16.46
N MET A 244 -2.13 6.05 -17.60
CA MET A 244 -1.12 5.37 -18.40
C MET A 244 -0.52 6.27 -19.47
N LEU A 245 0.80 6.23 -19.58
CA LEU A 245 1.57 6.77 -20.70
C LEU A 245 2.17 5.57 -21.45
N HIS A 246 1.51 5.18 -22.54
CA HIS A 246 1.93 4.10 -23.43
C HIS A 246 2.84 4.58 -24.56
N CYS A 247 2.78 5.87 -24.87
CA CYS A 247 3.57 6.51 -25.92
C CYS A 247 4.36 7.68 -25.33
N SER A 248 5.34 8.14 -26.11
CA SER A 248 5.96 9.45 -25.83
C SER A 248 4.87 10.52 -25.73
N GLY A 249 4.79 11.18 -24.58
CA GLY A 249 3.70 12.10 -24.24
C GLY A 249 3.78 12.55 -22.78
N SER A 250 2.75 13.23 -22.31
CA SER A 250 2.70 13.75 -20.94
C SER A 250 1.29 13.78 -20.38
N ILE A 251 1.19 13.70 -19.07
CA ILE A 251 -0.01 14.05 -18.29
C ILE A 251 0.12 15.50 -17.79
N GLY A 252 -0.90 16.33 -18.03
CA GLY A 252 -0.96 17.72 -17.59
C GLY A 252 -1.82 17.92 -16.34
N PHE A 253 -1.31 18.67 -15.36
CA PHE A 253 -1.97 18.91 -14.06
C PHE A 253 -2.35 20.40 -13.83
N GLY A 254 -2.44 21.20 -14.90
CA GLY A 254 -2.73 22.63 -14.80
C GLY A 254 -1.62 23.42 -14.09
N ASN A 255 -1.95 24.59 -13.52
CA ASN A 255 -1.00 25.44 -12.78
C ASN A 255 -1.28 25.39 -11.27
N PRO A 256 -0.71 24.44 -10.52
CA PRO A 256 -1.01 24.24 -9.10
C PRO A 256 -0.35 25.26 -8.16
N PHE A 257 0.31 26.30 -8.70
CA PHE A 257 1.15 27.24 -7.93
C PHE A 257 0.49 28.63 -7.72
N ASP A 258 -0.72 28.89 -8.21
CA ASP A 258 -1.38 30.20 -8.08
C ASP A 258 -2.29 30.35 -6.85
N GLY A 259 -1.68 30.58 -5.68
CA GLY A 259 -2.45 30.88 -4.47
C GLY A 259 -3.32 32.15 -4.59
N SER A 260 -4.63 32.00 -4.79
CA SER A 260 -5.61 33.02 -4.41
C SER A 260 -6.81 32.41 -3.67
N SER A 261 -6.72 32.46 -2.34
CA SER A 261 -7.88 32.42 -1.47
C SER A 261 -8.51 33.81 -1.40
N SER A 262 -9.81 33.94 -1.67
CA SER A 262 -10.56 35.15 -1.33
C SER A 262 -11.97 34.84 -0.86
N SER A 263 -12.19 35.01 0.44
CA SER A 263 -13.47 35.25 1.07
C SER A 263 -13.84 36.73 0.96
N SER A 264 -14.98 37.06 0.34
CA SER A 264 -15.79 38.25 0.69
C SER A 264 -17.20 38.20 0.08
N SER A 265 -18.14 38.66 0.88
CA SER A 265 -19.59 38.55 0.78
C SER A 265 -20.29 39.55 -0.17
N SER A 266 -21.44 39.08 -0.66
CA SER A 266 -22.70 39.79 -1.03
C SER A 266 -22.93 40.30 -2.46
N SER A 267 -23.84 39.58 -3.14
CA SER A 267 -25.15 40.01 -3.68
C SER A 267 -25.43 39.80 -5.19
N SER A 268 -26.29 38.80 -5.42
CA SER A 268 -27.36 38.66 -6.43
C SER A 268 -27.05 38.50 -7.93
N SER A 269 -27.44 37.29 -8.36
CA SER A 269 -28.17 36.91 -9.58
C SER A 269 -27.41 36.88 -10.91
N SER A 270 -27.03 35.67 -11.32
CA SER A 270 -27.61 35.00 -12.49
C SER A 270 -27.10 33.57 -12.61
N SER A 271 -28.05 32.65 -12.79
CA SER A 271 -27.92 31.21 -12.98
C SER A 271 -26.93 30.77 -14.06
N SER A 272 -26.03 29.87 -13.70
CA SER A 272 -25.50 28.82 -14.58
C SER A 272 -24.99 27.68 -13.72
N SER A 273 -25.84 26.67 -13.58
CA SER A 273 -25.55 25.32 -13.08
C SER A 273 -24.39 24.70 -13.85
N SER A 274 -23.30 24.42 -13.17
CA SER A 274 -22.29 23.43 -13.59
C SER A 274 -22.42 22.25 -12.64
N ASN A 275 -23.07 21.18 -13.11
CA ASN A 275 -23.09 19.88 -12.46
C ASN A 275 -21.65 19.43 -12.16
N PRO A 276 -21.30 19.00 -10.94
CA PRO A 276 -20.15 18.12 -10.74
C PRO A 276 -20.45 16.80 -11.46
N ASN A 277 -19.43 16.19 -12.07
CA ASN A 277 -19.55 14.90 -12.72
C ASN A 277 -19.94 13.84 -11.65
N PRO A 278 -21.12 13.20 -11.72
CA PRO A 278 -21.54 12.21 -10.73
C PRO A 278 -20.99 10.85 -11.16
N GLY A 279 -19.84 10.42 -10.67
CA GLY A 279 -19.41 9.06 -11.03
C GLY A 279 -18.05 8.55 -10.60
N ASN A 280 -17.12 9.36 -10.09
CA ASN A 280 -15.85 8.83 -9.58
C ASN A 280 -15.54 9.45 -8.22
N PRO A 281 -15.80 8.76 -7.10
CA PRO A 281 -15.44 9.26 -5.77
C PRO A 281 -13.92 9.24 -5.58
N ASP A 282 -13.40 10.19 -4.80
CA ASP A 282 -12.00 10.16 -4.39
C ASP A 282 -11.79 8.96 -3.46
N PHE A 283 -10.85 8.08 -3.81
CA PHE A 283 -10.47 6.99 -2.92
C PHE A 283 -9.62 7.52 -1.77
N PRO A 284 -9.88 7.10 -0.52
CA PRO A 284 -8.99 7.42 0.58
C PRO A 284 -7.61 6.77 0.35
N PRO A 285 -6.53 7.31 0.96
CA PRO A 285 -5.23 6.67 0.91
C PRO A 285 -5.28 5.22 1.39
N PHE A 286 -4.31 4.41 0.94
CA PHE A 286 -4.15 3.05 1.44
C PHE A 286 -4.04 3.08 2.97
N HIS A 287 -4.87 2.27 3.62
CA HIS A 287 -5.00 2.26 5.07
C HIS A 287 -4.97 0.84 5.63
N VAL A 288 -4.57 0.74 6.90
CA VAL A 288 -4.72 -0.44 7.75
C VAL A 288 -5.54 -0.04 8.98
N GLY A 289 -6.85 -0.29 8.87
CA GLY A 289 -7.86 0.09 9.83
C GLY A 289 -8.33 -1.02 10.75
N ASN A 290 -9.27 -0.67 11.62
CA ASN A 290 -9.91 -1.61 12.53
C ASN A 290 -11.33 -1.16 12.89
N ILE A 291 -12.07 -2.04 13.55
CA ILE A 291 -13.39 -1.71 14.10
C ILE A 291 -13.31 -1.08 15.49
N THR A 292 -14.43 -0.49 15.92
CA THR A 292 -14.69 -0.19 17.33
C THR A 292 -14.58 -1.44 18.21
N THR A 293 -14.34 -1.26 19.51
CA THR A 293 -14.34 -2.35 20.49
C THR A 293 -15.52 -2.19 21.44
N SER A 294 -16.52 -3.09 21.33
CA SER A 294 -17.67 -3.13 22.24
C SER A 294 -18.43 -1.80 22.35
N GLY A 295 -18.76 -1.16 21.23
CA GLY A 295 -19.50 0.11 21.26
C GLY A 295 -18.64 1.36 21.22
N GLN A 296 -17.32 1.26 21.35
CA GLN A 296 -16.46 2.39 21.69
C GLN A 296 -15.14 2.41 20.91
N VAL A 297 -14.62 3.60 20.66
CA VAL A 297 -13.26 3.79 20.15
C VAL A 297 -12.28 3.71 21.32
N ARG A 298 -11.24 2.88 21.20
CA ARG A 298 -10.22 2.77 22.25
C ARG A 298 -9.30 3.98 22.26
N SER A 299 -8.81 4.35 23.44
CA SER A 299 -7.86 5.46 23.58
C SER A 299 -6.51 5.24 22.92
N ASP A 300 -6.16 3.97 22.64
CA ASP A 300 -4.93 3.57 21.95
C ASP A 300 -5.14 3.31 20.45
N PHE A 301 -6.32 3.61 19.88
CA PHE A 301 -6.66 3.29 18.50
C PHE A 301 -5.65 3.89 17.50
N MET A 302 -5.34 5.18 17.64
CA MET A 302 -4.38 5.90 16.77
C MET A 302 -2.92 5.44 16.90
N GLN A 303 -2.61 4.56 17.85
CA GLN A 303 -1.27 3.95 17.93
C GLN A 303 -1.08 2.88 16.84
N TYR A 304 -2.19 2.33 16.33
CA TYR A 304 -2.16 1.11 15.52
C TYR A 304 -2.88 1.24 14.20
N TRP A 305 -3.90 2.10 14.10
CA TRP A 305 -4.85 2.09 12.98
C TRP A 305 -5.09 3.51 12.45
N ASP A 306 -5.27 3.61 11.14
CA ASP A 306 -5.45 4.86 10.38
C ASP A 306 -6.79 4.90 9.64
N GLN A 307 -7.70 3.96 9.91
CA GLN A 307 -9.07 3.91 9.41
C GLN A 307 -9.99 3.26 10.45
N ILE A 308 -11.24 3.70 10.56
CA ILE A 308 -12.21 3.15 11.51
C ILE A 308 -13.53 2.69 10.87
N THR A 309 -13.97 1.50 11.25
CA THR A 309 -15.28 0.95 10.88
C THR A 309 -16.15 0.75 12.13
N PRO A 310 -17.40 1.23 12.18
CA PRO A 310 -18.33 0.87 13.25
C PRO A 310 -18.65 -0.64 13.20
N GLU A 311 -18.40 -1.39 14.28
CA GLU A 311 -18.67 -2.84 14.30
C GLU A 311 -20.17 -3.14 14.19
N ASN A 312 -20.98 -2.33 14.89
CA ASN A 312 -22.44 -2.50 14.96
C ASN A 312 -23.20 -1.18 14.96
N GLU A 313 -22.56 -0.09 15.34
CA GLU A 313 -23.17 1.20 15.66
C GLU A 313 -23.75 1.87 14.42
N GLY A 314 -23.24 1.51 13.23
CA GLY A 314 -23.71 2.00 11.93
C GLY A 314 -24.72 1.10 11.20
N LYS A 315 -25.04 -0.07 11.75
CA LYS A 315 -26.03 -0.98 11.14
C LYS A 315 -27.44 -0.41 11.30
N TRP A 316 -28.28 -0.50 10.27
CA TRP A 316 -29.60 0.15 10.26
C TRP A 316 -30.45 -0.16 11.51
N GLY A 317 -30.54 -1.42 11.95
CA GLY A 317 -31.31 -1.77 13.15
C GLY A 317 -30.74 -1.26 14.47
N SER A 318 -29.44 -0.93 14.53
CA SER A 318 -28.82 -0.28 15.70
C SER A 318 -29.17 1.19 15.77
N VAL A 319 -29.24 1.85 14.61
CA VAL A 319 -29.56 3.27 14.50
C VAL A 319 -31.06 3.51 14.56
N GLU A 320 -31.88 2.68 13.91
CA GLU A 320 -33.33 2.89 13.77
C GLU A 320 -34.14 1.66 14.22
N GLY A 321 -33.84 1.14 15.40
CA GLY A 321 -34.56 -0.02 15.95
C GLY A 321 -36.07 0.21 16.13
N THR A 322 -36.53 1.47 16.17
CA THR A 322 -37.93 1.87 16.14
C THR A 322 -38.14 2.84 14.99
N ARG A 323 -39.10 2.57 14.11
CA ARG A 323 -39.38 3.38 12.91
C ARG A 323 -39.54 4.86 13.27
N ASP A 324 -38.91 5.72 12.48
CA ASP A 324 -38.88 7.18 12.62
C ASP A 324 -38.21 7.68 13.93
N GLN A 325 -37.44 6.82 14.61
CA GLN A 325 -36.74 7.16 15.85
C GLN A 325 -35.28 6.73 15.80
N TYR A 326 -34.44 7.64 15.33
CA TYR A 326 -33.00 7.41 15.22
C TYR A 326 -32.25 7.56 16.55
N ASN A 327 -31.28 6.68 16.74
CA ASN A 327 -30.29 6.66 17.81
C ASN A 327 -28.88 6.85 17.20
N TRP A 328 -28.59 8.05 16.72
CA TRP A 328 -27.30 8.39 16.08
C TRP A 328 -26.12 8.48 17.05
N GLY A 329 -26.37 8.62 18.35
CA GLY A 329 -25.33 8.98 19.34
C GLY A 329 -24.06 8.11 19.33
N PRO A 330 -24.16 6.76 19.30
CA PRO A 330 -22.98 5.91 19.19
C PRO A 330 -22.17 6.12 17.90
N LEU A 331 -22.86 6.27 16.76
CA LEU A 331 -22.22 6.50 15.47
C LEU A 331 -21.61 7.91 15.38
N ASP A 332 -22.29 8.92 15.92
CA ASP A 332 -21.79 10.29 16.04
C ASP A 332 -20.44 10.34 16.75
N ALA A 333 -20.30 9.59 17.85
CA ALA A 333 -19.05 9.55 18.60
C ALA A 333 -17.87 8.98 17.77
N ILE A 334 -18.14 8.06 16.85
CA ILE A 334 -17.13 7.49 15.94
C ILE A 334 -16.73 8.53 14.89
N TYR A 335 -17.72 9.18 14.25
CA TYR A 335 -17.45 10.24 13.28
C TYR A 335 -16.77 11.47 13.90
N ASP A 336 -17.12 11.85 15.12
CA ASP A 336 -16.43 12.90 15.88
C ASP A 336 -14.97 12.54 16.12
N PHE A 337 -14.69 11.28 16.52
CA PHE A 337 -13.33 10.78 16.68
C PHE A 337 -12.55 10.79 15.37
N ALA A 338 -13.15 10.28 14.28
CA ALA A 338 -12.51 10.17 12.97
C ALA A 338 -12.13 11.55 12.43
N ARG A 339 -13.08 12.50 12.42
CA ARG A 339 -12.83 13.89 12.05
C ARG A 339 -11.77 14.57 12.92
N ALA A 340 -11.76 14.32 14.22
CA ALA A 340 -10.78 14.91 15.14
C ALA A 340 -9.35 14.40 14.90
N ASN A 341 -9.19 13.20 14.30
CA ASN A 341 -7.89 12.59 14.03
C ASN A 341 -7.53 12.54 12.54
N GLY A 342 -8.43 12.99 11.65
CA GLY A 342 -8.20 12.99 10.21
C GLY A 342 -8.04 11.58 9.63
N ILE A 343 -8.83 10.62 10.11
CA ILE A 343 -8.85 9.25 9.57
C ILE A 343 -10.18 8.95 8.88
N PRO A 344 -10.18 8.13 7.81
CA PRO A 344 -11.40 7.74 7.13
C PRO A 344 -12.31 6.85 7.96
N VAL A 345 -13.62 7.02 7.73
CA VAL A 345 -14.66 6.10 8.18
C VAL A 345 -15.10 5.24 7.01
N LYS A 346 -15.14 3.91 7.24
CA LYS A 346 -15.89 3.01 6.36
C LYS A 346 -17.23 2.72 7.02
N ALA A 347 -18.31 3.18 6.41
CA ALA A 347 -19.65 2.89 6.85
C ALA A 347 -19.97 1.41 6.63
N HIS A 348 -20.49 0.77 7.67
CA HIS A 348 -20.94 -0.61 7.63
C HIS A 348 -22.27 -0.68 8.40
N VAL A 349 -23.41 -0.81 7.73
CA VAL A 349 -23.69 -1.01 6.28
C VAL A 349 -25.06 -0.40 5.98
N LEU A 350 -25.33 0.06 4.74
CA LEU A 350 -26.64 0.60 4.37
C LEU A 350 -27.73 -0.48 4.20
N VAL A 351 -27.48 -1.49 3.37
CA VAL A 351 -28.47 -2.53 3.01
C VAL A 351 -27.90 -3.93 3.31
N TRP A 352 -28.45 -4.57 4.34
CA TRP A 352 -28.10 -5.93 4.74
C TRP A 352 -29.32 -6.68 5.28
N GLY A 353 -29.40 -7.99 5.04
CA GLY A 353 -30.50 -8.83 5.54
C GLY A 353 -30.38 -9.19 7.02
N SER A 354 -29.18 -9.08 7.59
CA SER A 354 -28.95 -9.16 9.03
C SER A 354 -28.98 -7.77 9.67
N GLN A 355 -29.34 -7.69 10.95
CA GLN A 355 -29.32 -6.47 11.77
C GLN A 355 -30.00 -5.22 11.18
N ARG A 356 -30.85 -5.36 10.16
CA ARG A 356 -31.90 -4.42 9.75
C ARG A 356 -32.97 -4.22 10.84
N PRO A 357 -33.71 -3.10 10.85
CA PRO A 357 -34.85 -2.95 11.74
C PRO A 357 -35.89 -4.06 11.57
N GLY A 358 -36.45 -4.58 12.67
CA GLY A 358 -37.45 -5.66 12.59
C GLY A 358 -38.78 -5.25 11.96
N TRP A 359 -39.11 -3.95 11.98
CA TRP A 359 -40.37 -3.42 11.47
C TRP A 359 -40.45 -3.40 9.93
N ILE A 360 -39.31 -3.33 9.23
CA ILE A 360 -39.24 -3.25 7.76
C ILE A 360 -39.86 -4.47 7.06
N ASP A 361 -39.79 -5.65 7.68
CA ASP A 361 -40.27 -6.91 7.10
C ASP A 361 -41.79 -6.97 6.98
N SER A 362 -42.50 -6.12 7.73
CA SER A 362 -43.97 -6.12 7.78
C SER A 362 -44.62 -5.11 6.82
N LEU A 363 -43.79 -4.27 6.20
CA LEU A 363 -44.24 -3.20 5.32
C LEU A 363 -44.56 -3.71 3.92
N SER A 364 -45.37 -2.96 3.19
CA SER A 364 -45.58 -3.22 1.77
C SER A 364 -44.31 -2.92 0.95
N PRO A 365 -44.12 -3.51 -0.24
CA PRO A 365 -42.99 -3.19 -1.14
C PRO A 365 -42.76 -1.70 -1.37
N ALA A 366 -43.85 -0.92 -1.49
CA ALA A 366 -43.77 0.53 -1.71
C ALA A 366 -43.28 1.28 -0.46
N GLU A 367 -43.70 0.84 0.72
CA GLU A 367 -43.20 1.39 1.99
C GLU A 367 -41.74 0.96 2.22
N GLN A 368 -41.38 -0.31 2.00
CA GLN A 368 -40.00 -0.76 2.09
C GLN A 368 -39.06 0.07 1.20
N ARG A 369 -39.46 0.35 -0.03
CA ARG A 369 -38.72 1.26 -0.92
C ARG A 369 -38.51 2.64 -0.29
N ALA A 370 -39.59 3.25 0.20
CA ALA A 370 -39.53 4.59 0.78
C ALA A 370 -38.61 4.65 1.99
N GLU A 371 -38.65 3.63 2.86
CA GLU A 371 -37.82 3.58 4.06
C GLU A 371 -36.35 3.28 3.75
N ILE A 372 -36.06 2.50 2.71
CA ILE A 372 -34.68 2.29 2.24
C ILE A 372 -34.10 3.63 1.72
N GLU A 373 -34.86 4.35 0.91
CA GLU A 373 -34.45 5.66 0.38
C GLU A 373 -34.28 6.69 1.50
N GLU A 374 -35.23 6.77 2.45
CA GLU A 374 -35.13 7.64 3.62
C GLU A 374 -33.92 7.31 4.48
N TRP A 375 -33.67 6.03 4.80
CA TRP A 375 -32.50 5.61 5.55
C TRP A 375 -31.18 6.01 4.88
N ILE A 376 -31.05 5.75 3.58
CA ILE A 376 -29.86 6.12 2.80
C ILE A 376 -29.71 7.64 2.80
N SER A 377 -30.78 8.38 2.51
CA SER A 377 -30.75 9.86 2.49
C SER A 377 -30.35 10.44 3.83
N ASP A 378 -31.00 10.02 4.93
CA ASP A 378 -30.75 10.55 6.27
C ASP A 378 -29.33 10.24 6.76
N TYR A 379 -28.80 9.04 6.42
CA TYR A 379 -27.42 8.69 6.68
C TYR A 379 -26.46 9.63 5.94
N CYS A 380 -26.64 9.77 4.62
CA CYS A 380 -25.76 10.55 3.76
C CYS A 380 -25.83 12.06 4.09
N ASP A 381 -27.01 12.59 4.42
CA ASP A 381 -27.20 13.98 4.83
C ASP A 381 -26.51 14.27 6.18
N ARG A 382 -26.48 13.27 7.07
CA ARG A 382 -25.86 13.40 8.39
C ARG A 382 -24.34 13.28 8.34
N TYR A 383 -23.82 12.38 7.50
CA TYR A 383 -22.39 12.09 7.36
C TYR A 383 -21.91 12.30 5.92
N PRO A 384 -21.97 13.56 5.40
CA PRO A 384 -21.63 13.87 4.01
C PRO A 384 -20.12 13.70 3.70
N ASP A 385 -19.30 13.53 4.74
CA ASP A 385 -17.86 13.29 4.72
C ASP A 385 -17.49 11.80 4.84
N THR A 386 -18.46 10.90 4.73
CA THR A 386 -18.18 9.46 4.68
C THR A 386 -17.44 9.11 3.40
N GLU A 387 -16.20 8.61 3.52
CA GLU A 387 -15.34 8.29 2.37
C GLU A 387 -15.65 6.93 1.76
N MET A 388 -16.06 5.95 2.56
CA MET A 388 -16.33 4.58 2.09
C MET A 388 -17.62 4.04 2.68
N ILE A 389 -18.41 3.33 1.88
CA ILE A 389 -19.70 2.77 2.30
C ILE A 389 -19.86 1.35 1.77
N ASP A 390 -19.99 0.39 2.69
CA ASP A 390 -20.59 -0.91 2.35
C ASP A 390 -22.09 -0.65 2.07
N VAL A 391 -22.46 -0.58 0.79
CA VAL A 391 -23.85 -0.28 0.38
C VAL A 391 -24.70 -1.53 0.52
N VAL A 392 -24.24 -2.63 -0.06
CA VAL A 392 -24.89 -3.94 0.02
C VAL A 392 -23.92 -4.92 0.65
N ASN A 393 -24.38 -5.63 1.67
CA ASN A 393 -23.63 -6.71 2.32
C ASN A 393 -24.32 -8.06 2.12
N GLU A 394 -23.54 -9.11 1.82
CA GLU A 394 -23.95 -10.51 1.90
C GLU A 394 -25.19 -10.90 1.07
N ALA A 395 -25.20 -10.50 -0.21
CA ALA A 395 -26.39 -10.64 -1.06
C ALA A 395 -26.68 -12.07 -1.53
N LEU A 396 -25.75 -13.01 -1.37
CA LEU A 396 -25.98 -14.39 -1.81
C LEU A 396 -27.13 -15.04 -1.01
N PRO A 397 -27.99 -15.86 -1.65
CA PRO A 397 -29.07 -16.56 -0.95
C PRO A 397 -28.62 -17.45 0.21
N SER A 398 -27.39 -17.96 0.17
CA SER A 398 -26.76 -18.76 1.24
C SER A 398 -26.23 -17.93 2.40
N HIS A 399 -26.21 -16.60 2.27
CA HIS A 399 -25.66 -15.65 3.24
C HIS A 399 -26.81 -14.93 3.98
N ALA A 400 -26.86 -13.60 3.96
CA ALA A 400 -27.89 -12.81 4.62
C ALA A 400 -28.48 -11.75 3.67
N PRO A 401 -29.17 -12.19 2.59
CA PRO A 401 -29.70 -11.27 1.58
C PRO A 401 -30.78 -10.35 2.17
N ALA A 402 -30.80 -9.11 1.71
CA ALA A 402 -31.78 -8.11 2.11
C ALA A 402 -33.14 -8.37 1.41
N ASN A 403 -33.89 -9.37 1.88
CA ASN A 403 -35.18 -9.75 1.29
C ASN A 403 -36.20 -8.59 1.24
N TYR A 404 -36.11 -7.60 2.13
CA TYR A 404 -36.94 -6.39 2.09
C TYR A 404 -36.57 -5.48 0.90
N ALA A 405 -35.30 -5.39 0.54
CA ALA A 405 -34.84 -4.67 -0.64
C ALA A 405 -35.23 -5.42 -1.92
N GLU A 406 -35.09 -6.75 -1.94
CA GLU A 406 -35.60 -7.58 -3.05
C GLU A 406 -37.12 -7.43 -3.22
N SER A 407 -37.88 -7.40 -2.12
CA SER A 407 -39.33 -7.13 -2.16
C SER A 407 -39.64 -5.72 -2.68
N ALA A 408 -38.84 -4.71 -2.33
CA ALA A 408 -39.01 -3.32 -2.76
C ALA A 408 -38.66 -3.07 -4.23
N PHE A 409 -37.62 -3.71 -4.76
CA PHE A 409 -37.01 -3.38 -6.04
C PHE A 409 -37.01 -4.54 -7.05
N GLY A 410 -37.40 -5.75 -6.63
CA GLY A 410 -37.37 -6.95 -7.47
C GLY A 410 -35.94 -7.48 -7.65
N SER A 411 -35.69 -8.11 -8.79
CA SER A 411 -34.38 -8.72 -9.11
C SER A 411 -33.21 -7.74 -9.14
N ASP A 412 -33.49 -6.45 -9.35
CA ASP A 412 -32.48 -5.42 -9.56
C ASP A 412 -32.13 -4.69 -8.25
N TRP A 413 -32.53 -5.24 -7.10
CA TRP A 413 -32.41 -4.57 -5.80
C TRP A 413 -30.98 -4.19 -5.42
N ILE A 414 -29.98 -4.97 -5.84
CA ILE A 414 -28.56 -4.65 -5.61
C ILE A 414 -28.23 -3.36 -6.36
N THR A 415 -28.44 -3.35 -7.69
CA THR A 415 -28.20 -2.18 -8.54
C THR A 415 -28.97 -0.95 -8.06
N GLU A 416 -30.22 -1.11 -7.65
CA GLU A 416 -31.05 0.00 -7.19
C GLU A 416 -30.60 0.56 -5.83
N SER A 417 -30.10 -0.29 -4.93
CA SER A 417 -29.49 0.18 -3.68
C SER A 417 -28.25 1.03 -3.94
N PHE A 418 -27.39 0.61 -4.88
CA PHE A 418 -26.24 1.40 -5.31
C PHE A 418 -26.62 2.69 -6.03
N ARG A 419 -27.67 2.67 -6.86
CA ARG A 419 -28.20 3.87 -7.51
C ARG A 419 -28.64 4.91 -6.48
N LEU A 420 -29.39 4.50 -5.46
CA LEU A 420 -29.82 5.36 -4.35
C LEU A 420 -28.62 5.86 -3.55
N ALA A 421 -27.67 4.99 -3.22
CA ALA A 421 -26.45 5.41 -2.53
C ALA A 421 -25.65 6.43 -3.34
N ARG A 422 -25.49 6.29 -4.66
CA ARG A 422 -24.83 7.29 -5.51
C ARG A 422 -25.60 8.62 -5.57
N GLU A 423 -26.93 8.56 -5.53
CA GLU A 423 -27.79 9.75 -5.53
C GLU A 423 -27.61 10.59 -4.26
N HIS A 424 -27.54 9.94 -3.09
CA HIS A 424 -27.50 10.61 -1.79
C HIS A 424 -26.08 10.78 -1.21
N CYS A 425 -25.18 9.86 -1.48
CA CYS A 425 -23.77 9.86 -1.08
C CYS A 425 -22.85 9.98 -2.32
N PRO A 426 -22.92 11.06 -3.11
CA PRO A 426 -22.25 11.13 -4.42
C PRO A 426 -20.72 11.07 -4.33
N ASN A 427 -20.13 11.44 -3.19
CA ASN A 427 -18.69 11.53 -2.99
C ASN A 427 -18.07 10.30 -2.33
N ALA A 428 -18.88 9.34 -1.87
CA ALA A 428 -18.37 8.15 -1.20
C ALA A 428 -17.98 7.06 -2.21
N VAL A 429 -16.96 6.28 -1.87
CA VAL A 429 -16.64 5.00 -2.50
C VAL A 429 -17.71 3.98 -2.08
N LEU A 430 -18.47 3.47 -3.05
CA LEU A 430 -19.58 2.56 -2.84
C LEU A 430 -19.11 1.12 -3.04
N ILE A 431 -19.21 0.33 -1.98
CA ILE A 431 -18.61 -1.00 -1.85
C ILE A 431 -19.69 -2.07 -1.81
N TYR A 432 -19.52 -3.13 -2.61
CA TYR A 432 -20.23 -4.40 -2.39
C TYR A 432 -19.38 -5.29 -1.49
N ASN A 433 -19.90 -5.69 -0.32
CA ASN A 433 -19.13 -6.44 0.69
C ASN A 433 -19.69 -7.85 0.91
N ASP A 434 -18.82 -8.87 1.01
CA ASP A 434 -19.28 -10.25 1.26
C ASP A 434 -18.21 -11.18 1.86
N PHE A 435 -18.66 -12.19 2.62
CA PHE A 435 -17.81 -13.29 3.06
C PHE A 435 -17.75 -14.41 2.02
N ASN A 436 -16.79 -15.32 2.18
CA ASN A 436 -16.47 -16.40 1.24
C ASN A 436 -16.14 -15.98 -0.21
N PHE A 437 -16.06 -14.68 -0.48
CA PHE A 437 -15.69 -14.16 -1.79
C PHE A 437 -14.31 -14.65 -2.22
N MET A 438 -13.36 -14.71 -1.30
CA MET A 438 -12.04 -15.29 -1.53
C MET A 438 -11.95 -16.81 -1.28
N THR A 439 -13.07 -17.50 -1.06
CA THR A 439 -13.06 -18.94 -0.75
C THR A 439 -13.84 -19.75 -1.79
N TRP A 440 -15.01 -20.28 -1.44
CA TRP A 440 -15.78 -21.21 -2.28
C TRP A 440 -16.97 -20.55 -2.98
N ASP A 441 -17.30 -19.29 -2.68
CA ASP A 441 -18.45 -18.59 -3.25
C ASP A 441 -18.06 -17.55 -4.31
N THR A 442 -16.77 -17.47 -4.70
CA THR A 442 -16.23 -16.47 -5.64
C THR A 442 -17.07 -16.32 -6.91
N ASP A 443 -17.26 -17.40 -7.67
CA ASP A 443 -17.94 -17.35 -8.96
C ASP A 443 -19.42 -16.96 -8.80
N ALA A 444 -20.07 -17.46 -7.75
CA ALA A 444 -21.47 -17.18 -7.48
C ALA A 444 -21.68 -15.70 -7.10
N ILE A 445 -20.77 -15.12 -6.33
CA ILE A 445 -20.80 -13.68 -5.99
C ILE A 445 -20.55 -12.86 -7.25
N ILE A 446 -19.50 -13.17 -8.02
CA ILE A 446 -19.18 -12.48 -9.27
C ILE A 446 -20.39 -12.46 -10.21
N ASP A 447 -21.03 -13.61 -10.43
CA ASP A 447 -22.19 -13.72 -11.33
C ASP A 447 -23.39 -12.91 -10.83
N MET A 448 -23.60 -12.88 -9.51
CA MET A 448 -24.70 -12.13 -8.89
C MET A 448 -24.51 -10.61 -8.96
N ILE A 449 -23.30 -10.11 -8.73
CA ILE A 449 -23.04 -8.66 -8.65
C ILE A 449 -22.71 -8.02 -9.98
N ARG A 450 -22.38 -8.82 -11.02
CA ARG A 450 -22.00 -8.31 -12.34
C ARG A 450 -22.99 -7.29 -12.93
N PRO A 451 -24.33 -7.42 -12.79
CA PRO A 451 -25.25 -6.39 -13.25
C PRO A 451 -25.08 -5.04 -12.53
N ALA A 452 -24.81 -5.06 -11.22
CA ALA A 452 -24.56 -3.85 -10.43
C ALA A 452 -23.19 -3.23 -10.79
N VAL A 453 -22.14 -4.04 -10.92
CA VAL A 453 -20.83 -3.58 -11.40
C VAL A 453 -20.95 -2.93 -12.78
N ASN A 454 -21.61 -3.60 -13.74
CA ASN A 454 -21.80 -3.08 -15.10
C ASN A 454 -22.71 -1.83 -15.18
N SER A 455 -23.43 -1.49 -14.11
CA SER A 455 -24.23 -0.26 -14.06
C SER A 455 -23.38 0.99 -13.82
N GLY A 456 -22.15 0.83 -13.32
CA GLY A 456 -21.22 1.92 -13.00
C GLY A 456 -21.46 2.59 -11.64
N TYR A 457 -22.32 2.03 -10.79
CA TYR A 457 -22.55 2.57 -9.43
C TYR A 457 -21.69 1.91 -8.34
N VAL A 458 -21.09 0.76 -8.62
CA VAL A 458 -20.20 0.06 -7.68
C VAL A 458 -18.77 0.49 -7.98
N ASP A 459 -18.08 1.04 -6.98
CA ASP A 459 -16.71 1.55 -7.16
C ASP A 459 -15.68 0.56 -6.67
N ALA A 460 -16.01 -0.29 -5.70
CA ALA A 460 -15.06 -1.24 -5.11
C ALA A 460 -15.74 -2.50 -4.56
N LEU A 461 -14.92 -3.52 -4.31
CA LEU A 461 -15.35 -4.83 -3.79
C LEU A 461 -14.72 -5.07 -2.41
N GLY A 462 -15.56 -5.28 -1.40
CA GLY A 462 -15.20 -5.63 -0.04
C GLY A 462 -15.11 -7.15 0.13
N LEU A 463 -13.93 -7.62 0.51
CA LEU A 463 -13.61 -9.01 0.77
C LEU A 463 -13.47 -9.18 2.28
N GLN A 464 -14.50 -9.70 2.95
CA GLN A 464 -14.48 -9.82 4.43
C GLN A 464 -13.28 -10.63 4.94
N ALA A 465 -12.75 -11.55 4.11
CA ALA A 465 -11.52 -12.29 4.40
C ALA A 465 -11.55 -13.16 5.67
N HIS A 466 -12.74 -13.49 6.16
CA HIS A 466 -12.92 -14.50 7.20
C HIS A 466 -12.57 -15.91 6.70
N GLY A 467 -12.03 -16.74 7.59
CA GLY A 467 -11.96 -18.19 7.37
C GLY A 467 -10.88 -18.69 6.40
N LEU A 468 -9.85 -17.88 6.11
CA LEU A 468 -8.70 -18.29 5.28
C LEU A 468 -7.76 -19.31 5.95
N TYR A 469 -8.04 -19.71 7.20
CA TYR A 469 -7.27 -20.73 7.92
C TYR A 469 -8.16 -21.86 8.49
N ASN A 470 -9.47 -21.63 8.67
CA ASN A 470 -10.45 -22.59 9.18
C ASN A 470 -11.79 -22.34 8.46
N PRO A 471 -12.40 -23.34 7.79
CA PRO A 471 -12.21 -24.80 7.86
C PRO A 471 -10.99 -25.36 7.12
N ARG A 472 -10.25 -24.51 6.41
CA ARG A 472 -9.12 -24.91 5.58
C ARG A 472 -8.04 -23.85 5.64
N VAL A 473 -6.79 -24.28 5.69
CA VAL A 473 -5.63 -23.39 5.51
C VAL A 473 -5.44 -23.12 4.02
N TRP A 474 -5.57 -21.84 3.65
CA TRP A 474 -5.30 -21.35 2.29
C TRP A 474 -3.82 -20.99 2.17
N THR A 475 -3.20 -21.43 1.08
CA THR A 475 -1.80 -21.09 0.82
C THR A 475 -1.69 -19.70 0.19
N GLY A 476 -0.52 -19.06 0.31
CA GLY A 476 -0.29 -17.76 -0.31
C GLY A 476 -0.68 -17.69 -1.79
N PRO A 477 -0.20 -18.62 -2.65
CA PRO A 477 -0.59 -18.64 -4.07
C PRO A 477 -2.10 -18.82 -4.32
N GLU A 478 -2.84 -19.47 -3.42
CA GLU A 478 -4.29 -19.60 -3.57
C GLU A 478 -5.04 -18.32 -3.20
N ILE A 479 -4.52 -17.58 -2.23
CA ILE A 479 -5.04 -16.26 -1.85
C ILE A 479 -4.78 -15.26 -2.99
N GLU A 480 -3.55 -15.22 -3.49
CA GLU A 480 -3.16 -14.36 -4.62
C GLU A 480 -4.02 -14.65 -5.86
N ALA A 481 -4.15 -15.93 -6.25
CA ALA A 481 -4.99 -16.32 -7.38
C ALA A 481 -6.48 -15.93 -7.21
N LYS A 482 -6.99 -15.86 -5.97
CA LYS A 482 -8.35 -15.40 -5.70
C LYS A 482 -8.49 -13.89 -5.85
N LEU A 483 -7.49 -13.13 -5.41
CA LEU A 483 -7.46 -11.68 -5.61
C LEU A 483 -7.35 -11.33 -7.10
N ASP A 484 -6.48 -12.02 -7.85
CA ASP A 484 -6.36 -11.88 -9.30
C ASP A 484 -7.69 -12.16 -10.00
N GLN A 485 -8.33 -13.29 -9.66
CA GLN A 485 -9.62 -13.68 -10.23
C GLN A 485 -10.70 -12.61 -9.99
N ILE A 486 -10.79 -12.07 -8.78
CA ILE A 486 -11.80 -11.06 -8.45
C ILE A 486 -11.46 -9.72 -9.12
N SER A 487 -10.17 -9.40 -9.25
CA SER A 487 -9.68 -8.19 -9.93
C SER A 487 -10.07 -8.11 -11.41
N GLU A 488 -10.39 -9.25 -12.05
CA GLU A 488 -10.91 -9.26 -13.43
C GLU A 488 -12.24 -8.51 -13.59
N LEU A 489 -12.94 -8.18 -12.49
CA LEU A 489 -14.09 -7.27 -12.52
C LEU A 489 -13.73 -5.80 -12.75
N GLY A 490 -12.44 -5.44 -12.70
CA GLY A 490 -11.94 -4.10 -12.99
C GLY A 490 -12.23 -3.06 -11.91
N LEU A 491 -12.50 -3.50 -10.68
CA LEU A 491 -12.74 -2.63 -9.53
C LEU A 491 -11.68 -2.84 -8.43
N PRO A 492 -11.26 -1.79 -7.71
CA PRO A 492 -10.44 -1.89 -6.51
C PRO A 492 -11.02 -2.81 -5.44
N LEU A 493 -10.13 -3.42 -4.66
CA LEU A 493 -10.46 -4.39 -3.62
C LEU A 493 -10.14 -3.82 -2.23
N TYR A 494 -11.07 -3.98 -1.29
CA TYR A 494 -10.82 -3.78 0.13
C TYR A 494 -10.80 -5.13 0.82
N ILE A 495 -9.74 -5.41 1.58
CA ILE A 495 -9.78 -6.49 2.57
C ILE A 495 -10.54 -5.94 3.77
N SER A 496 -11.83 -6.25 3.88
CA SER A 496 -12.78 -5.40 4.59
C SER A 496 -13.04 -5.78 6.05
N GLU A 497 -12.78 -7.03 6.45
CA GLU A 497 -13.08 -7.57 7.78
C GLU A 497 -12.08 -8.66 8.22
N TYR A 498 -10.79 -8.51 7.87
CA TYR A 498 -9.82 -9.59 8.05
C TYR A 498 -9.64 -10.02 9.51
N ASP A 499 -9.66 -11.33 9.74
CA ASP A 499 -9.35 -11.93 11.02
C ASP A 499 -8.74 -13.34 10.93
N ILE A 500 -8.21 -13.81 12.06
CA ILE A 500 -7.63 -15.14 12.21
C ILE A 500 -8.11 -15.73 13.54
N GLN A 501 -9.21 -16.50 13.56
CA GLN A 501 -9.70 -17.22 14.75
C GLN A 501 -8.80 -18.44 15.07
N GLU A 502 -7.59 -18.15 15.54
CA GLU A 502 -6.60 -19.14 15.98
C GLU A 502 -6.06 -18.77 17.37
N SER A 503 -6.27 -19.70 18.32
CA SER A 503 -5.88 -19.54 19.71
C SER A 503 -4.40 -19.84 19.97
N ASN A 504 -3.76 -20.62 19.09
CA ASN A 504 -2.33 -20.88 19.15
C ASN A 504 -1.57 -19.70 18.57
N ASP A 505 -0.78 -19.02 19.41
CA ASP A 505 -0.02 -17.83 19.02
C ASP A 505 0.94 -18.04 17.84
N GLN A 506 1.57 -19.22 17.76
CA GLN A 506 2.53 -19.50 16.69
C GLN A 506 1.82 -19.72 15.35
N LEU A 507 0.67 -20.40 15.36
CA LEU A 507 -0.13 -20.59 14.15
C LEU A 507 -0.81 -19.28 13.71
N GLN A 508 -1.32 -18.48 14.66
CA GLN A 508 -1.88 -17.18 14.32
C GLN A 508 -0.82 -16.26 13.69
N LEU A 509 0.42 -16.28 14.21
CA LEU A 509 1.54 -15.58 13.61
C LEU A 509 1.88 -16.10 12.21
N GLU A 510 1.95 -17.41 12.01
CA GLU A 510 2.24 -18.02 10.70
C GLU A 510 1.20 -17.63 9.64
N TYR A 511 -0.09 -17.65 10.00
CA TYR A 511 -1.16 -17.22 9.11
C TYR A 511 -1.11 -15.71 8.82
N MET A 512 -0.82 -14.88 9.81
CA MET A 512 -0.63 -13.43 9.61
C MET A 512 0.54 -13.15 8.65
N GLN A 513 1.68 -13.83 8.85
CA GLN A 513 2.86 -13.75 7.99
C GLN A 513 2.61 -14.24 6.55
N THR A 514 1.63 -15.11 6.37
CA THR A 514 1.25 -15.64 5.05
C THR A 514 0.27 -14.71 4.34
N HIS A 515 -0.80 -14.28 5.01
CA HIS A 515 -1.91 -13.58 4.36
C HIS A 515 -1.63 -12.08 4.21
N PHE A 516 -1.13 -11.43 5.27
CA PHE A 516 -1.05 -9.96 5.32
C PHE A 516 -0.13 -9.37 4.25
N PRO A 517 1.09 -9.90 3.99
CA PRO A 517 1.92 -9.37 2.92
C PRO A 517 1.29 -9.51 1.53
N ILE A 518 0.49 -10.54 1.29
CA ILE A 518 -0.19 -10.72 0.01
C ILE A 518 -1.24 -9.63 -0.17
N PHE A 519 -2.08 -9.40 0.85
CA PHE A 519 -3.04 -8.30 0.84
C PHE A 519 -2.37 -6.95 0.68
N TYR A 520 -1.33 -6.69 1.45
CA TYR A 520 -0.67 -5.39 1.53
C TYR A 520 0.08 -5.02 0.24
N ASN A 521 0.58 -6.00 -0.51
CA ASN A 521 1.38 -5.77 -1.73
C ASN A 521 0.62 -6.08 -3.02
N HIS A 522 -0.63 -6.56 -2.95
CA HIS A 522 -1.41 -6.85 -4.15
C HIS A 522 -1.85 -5.53 -4.81
N PRO A 523 -1.60 -5.31 -6.12
CA PRO A 523 -1.77 -4.01 -6.77
C PRO A 523 -3.21 -3.49 -6.77
N ASN A 524 -4.20 -4.39 -6.76
CA ASN A 524 -5.61 -4.00 -6.74
C ASN A 524 -6.21 -3.89 -5.33
N VAL A 525 -5.43 -4.17 -4.27
CA VAL A 525 -5.92 -3.98 -2.89
C VAL A 525 -5.59 -2.56 -2.44
N VAL A 526 -6.62 -1.79 -2.11
CA VAL A 526 -6.51 -0.36 -1.78
C VAL A 526 -6.75 -0.05 -0.30
N GLY A 527 -7.02 -1.06 0.52
CA GLY A 527 -7.11 -0.90 1.97
C GLY A 527 -7.40 -2.21 2.68
N ILE A 528 -7.03 -2.25 3.97
CA ILE A 528 -7.20 -3.41 4.83
C ILE A 528 -7.85 -2.96 6.14
N THR A 529 -8.95 -3.59 6.54
CA THR A 529 -9.58 -3.42 7.85
C THR A 529 -9.56 -4.76 8.58
N LEU A 530 -9.03 -4.78 9.81
CA LEU A 530 -9.13 -5.95 10.68
C LEU A 530 -10.44 -5.94 11.46
N TRP A 531 -11.09 -7.11 11.62
CA TRP A 531 -12.37 -7.22 12.35
C TRP A 531 -12.17 -7.47 13.85
N GLY A 532 -11.48 -6.52 14.46
CA GLY A 532 -11.24 -6.45 15.89
C GLY A 532 -9.91 -7.07 16.26
N TYR A 533 -9.29 -6.51 17.30
CA TYR A 533 -7.94 -6.88 17.72
C TYR A 533 -7.83 -7.16 19.22
N ILE A 534 -8.91 -6.98 19.99
CA ILE A 534 -8.88 -7.16 21.45
C ILE A 534 -9.40 -8.54 21.85
N VAL A 535 -8.53 -9.35 22.45
CA VAL A 535 -8.86 -10.69 22.97
C VAL A 535 -10.07 -10.61 23.90
N GLY A 536 -11.09 -11.41 23.59
CA GLY A 536 -12.34 -11.50 24.35
C GLY A 536 -13.35 -10.37 24.07
N ALA A 537 -13.03 -9.45 23.15
CA ALA A 537 -13.92 -8.37 22.73
C ALA A 537 -14.11 -8.33 21.20
N THR A 538 -13.65 -9.36 20.48
CA THR A 538 -13.95 -9.58 19.07
C THR A 538 -15.18 -10.48 18.90
N TRP A 539 -15.82 -10.45 17.72
CA TRP A 539 -17.02 -11.24 17.43
C TRP A 539 -16.82 -12.77 17.53
N ARG A 540 -15.58 -13.25 17.35
CA ARG A 540 -15.20 -14.66 17.41
C ARG A 540 -14.04 -14.88 18.37
N GLU A 541 -14.19 -15.89 19.23
CA GLU A 541 -13.09 -16.34 20.07
C GLU A 541 -11.89 -16.75 19.20
N GLY A 542 -10.70 -16.33 19.62
CA GLY A 542 -9.45 -16.61 18.93
C GLY A 542 -8.99 -15.53 17.94
N THR A 543 -9.85 -14.58 17.54
CA THR A 543 -9.45 -13.54 16.56
C THR A 543 -8.66 -12.37 17.14
N GLY A 544 -8.78 -12.11 18.44
CA GLY A 544 -8.05 -11.00 19.06
C GLY A 544 -6.52 -11.15 18.99
N LEU A 545 -5.82 -10.06 18.72
CA LEU A 545 -4.37 -9.97 18.56
C LEU A 545 -3.66 -9.33 19.76
N MET A 546 -4.39 -8.68 20.66
CA MET A 546 -3.87 -7.97 21.82
C MET A 546 -4.83 -8.10 23.00
N THR A 547 -4.33 -8.24 24.22
CA THR A 547 -5.20 -8.24 25.41
C THR A 547 -5.73 -6.85 25.71
N SER A 548 -6.81 -6.75 26.50
CA SER A 548 -7.34 -5.46 26.94
C SER A 548 -6.34 -4.61 27.74
N SER A 549 -5.33 -5.23 28.36
CA SER A 549 -4.24 -4.55 29.06
C SER A 549 -3.09 -4.08 28.15
N GLY A 550 -3.21 -4.25 26.83
CA GLY A 550 -2.20 -3.85 25.85
C GLY A 550 -1.08 -4.87 25.61
N GLN A 551 -1.21 -6.11 26.13
CA GLN A 551 -0.23 -7.15 25.84
C GLN A 551 -0.49 -7.70 24.43
N GLN A 552 0.39 -7.37 23.49
CA GLN A 552 0.35 -7.85 22.12
C GLN A 552 0.69 -9.35 22.04
N ARG A 553 -0.11 -10.12 21.31
CA ARG A 553 0.23 -11.48 20.88
C ARG A 553 1.30 -11.41 19.78
N PRO A 554 2.04 -12.51 19.49
CA PRO A 554 3.10 -12.50 18.49
C PRO A 554 2.66 -12.01 17.10
N ALA A 555 1.45 -12.35 16.66
CA ALA A 555 0.90 -11.85 15.39
C ALA A 555 0.75 -10.32 15.35
N MET A 556 0.33 -9.69 16.46
CA MET A 556 0.25 -8.22 16.55
C MET A 556 1.64 -7.58 16.55
N GLN A 557 2.59 -8.15 17.31
CA GLN A 557 3.96 -7.63 17.37
C GLN A 557 4.58 -7.62 15.97
N TRP A 558 4.49 -8.76 15.27
CA TRP A 558 4.97 -8.87 13.89
C TRP A 558 4.24 -7.90 12.95
N LEU A 559 2.93 -7.73 13.08
CA LEU A 559 2.16 -6.81 12.23
C LEU A 559 2.60 -5.35 12.43
N MET A 560 2.82 -4.93 13.67
CA MET A 560 3.31 -3.57 13.95
C MET A 560 4.74 -3.36 13.42
N GLU A 561 5.61 -4.35 13.59
CA GLU A 561 6.95 -4.35 12.99
C GLU A 561 6.89 -4.26 11.45
N TYR A 562 6.02 -5.04 10.81
CA TYR A 562 5.82 -5.04 9.36
C TYR A 562 5.34 -3.67 8.84
N LEU A 563 4.46 -3.01 9.59
CA LEU A 563 3.92 -1.69 9.26
C LEU A 563 4.82 -0.53 9.71
N ASN A 564 5.94 -0.80 10.38
CA ASN A 564 6.81 0.20 11.02
C ASN A 564 6.05 1.14 12.00
N ARG A 565 5.19 0.57 12.86
CA ARG A 565 4.37 1.30 13.86
C ARG A 565 4.84 1.08 15.29
#